data_AF-A0A956HTN8-F1
#
_entry.id   AF-A0A956HTN8-F1
#
_cell.length_a   1.000
_cell.length_b   1.000
_cell.length_c   1.000
_cell.angle_alpha   90.00
_cell.angle_beta   90.00
_cell.angle_gamma   90.00
#
_symmetry.space_group_name_H-M   'P 1'
#
loop_
_entity.id
_entity.type
_entity.pdbx_description
1 polymer ?
#
loop_
_entity_poly.entity_id
_entity_poly.type
_entity_poly.pdbx_seq_one_letter_code
_entity_poly.pdbx_strand_id
1 'polypeptide(L)'
;DHLEEQLSGVRLWGEHFVASRVPPRSATPDTSLWQIYASEDNTTVTLTADAQVSGLPGNNFMLDSGEVVEFYAGGTAAQPGDFEVEADKPIAVLNYMTGANNPGANNTGDPAMVQLSPVEQYLPRYVVLVPTTWVNDVAVLARPAGAEILLDNVAIADNLFIPVANSGYEVARVPVADGVHVFDGDTEKFSVVIVGYDSYDSYAYL
;
A
#
# COMPACT_ATOMS: atom_id res chain seq x y z
N ASP A 1 -22.91 -3.85 -2.01
CA ASP A 1 -21.64 -3.35 -2.56
C ASP A 1 -20.76 -4.53 -2.93
N HIS A 2 -19.87 -4.36 -3.90
CA HIS A 2 -19.00 -5.40 -4.46
C HIS A 2 -17.65 -4.80 -4.82
N LEU A 3 -16.59 -5.60 -4.68
CA LEU A 3 -15.24 -5.22 -5.08
C LEU A 3 -14.94 -5.80 -6.46
N GLU A 4 -14.39 -4.97 -7.34
CA GLU A 4 -13.89 -5.38 -8.65
C GLU A 4 -12.44 -4.90 -8.78
N GLU A 5 -11.52 -5.81 -9.12
CA GLU A 5 -10.09 -5.51 -9.26
C GLU A 5 -9.50 -6.38 -10.38
N GLN A 6 -8.59 -5.82 -11.18
CA GLN A 6 -7.87 -6.59 -12.19
C GLN A 6 -6.59 -7.16 -11.57
N LEU A 7 -6.62 -8.45 -11.25
CA LEU A 7 -5.45 -9.14 -10.74
C LEU A 7 -4.37 -9.34 -11.82
N SER A 8 -3.13 -9.05 -11.44
CA SER A 8 -1.97 -9.36 -12.24
C SER A 8 -1.74 -10.87 -12.29
N GLY A 9 -1.35 -11.37 -13.47
CA GLY A 9 -0.98 -12.78 -13.61
C GLY A 9 0.28 -13.13 -12.80
N VAL A 10 0.45 -14.40 -12.45
CA VAL A 10 1.55 -14.91 -11.58
C VAL A 10 2.96 -14.49 -12.05
N ARG A 11 3.15 -14.15 -13.34
CA ARG A 11 4.41 -13.61 -13.87
C ARG A 11 4.79 -12.23 -13.35
N LEU A 12 3.83 -11.50 -12.79
CA LEU A 12 4.01 -10.18 -12.21
C LEU A 12 4.06 -10.22 -10.68
N TRP A 13 3.96 -11.41 -10.09
CA TRP A 13 4.24 -11.62 -8.66
C TRP A 13 5.75 -11.51 -8.42
N GLY A 14 6.16 -11.19 -7.20
CA GLY A 14 7.55 -10.97 -6.84
C GLY A 14 7.88 -11.47 -5.44
N GLU A 15 9.07 -11.16 -4.96
CA GLU A 15 9.61 -11.68 -3.70
C GLU A 15 9.73 -10.58 -2.64
N HIS A 16 9.81 -9.31 -3.03
CA HIS A 16 9.97 -8.19 -2.11
C HIS A 16 8.88 -7.12 -2.29
N PHE A 17 8.21 -6.74 -1.21
CA PHE A 17 7.16 -5.72 -1.21
C PHE A 17 7.31 -4.76 -0.06
N VAL A 18 7.07 -3.48 -0.33
CA VAL A 18 6.67 -2.52 0.69
C VAL A 18 5.15 -2.55 0.76
N ALA A 19 4.59 -3.09 1.85
CA ALA A 19 3.15 -3.10 2.11
C ALA A 19 2.68 -1.71 2.55
N SER A 20 2.66 -0.78 1.59
CA SER A 20 2.22 0.60 1.77
C SER A 20 0.71 0.66 1.90
N ARG A 21 0.23 0.77 3.14
CA ARG A 21 -1.19 0.74 3.48
C ARG A 21 -1.93 1.93 2.86
N VAL A 22 -3.17 1.72 2.40
CA VAL A 22 -4.12 2.81 2.08
C VAL A 22 -4.18 3.88 3.19
N PRO A 23 -4.57 5.13 2.89
CA PRO A 23 -4.56 6.23 3.86
C PRO A 23 -5.43 5.91 5.09
N PRO A 24 -4.94 6.16 6.32
CA PRO A 24 -5.78 6.09 7.51
C PRO A 24 -6.82 7.22 7.46
N ARG A 25 -8.10 6.92 7.73
CA ARG A 25 -9.19 7.90 7.63
C ARG A 25 -9.44 8.69 8.91
N SER A 26 -8.76 8.33 10.00
CA SER A 26 -8.79 9.10 11.25
C SER A 26 -7.55 8.85 12.12
N ALA A 27 -7.45 9.59 13.23
CA ALA A 27 -6.38 9.44 14.20
C ALA A 27 -6.57 8.26 15.17
N THR A 28 -7.77 7.66 15.21
CA THR A 28 -7.96 6.39 15.93
C THR A 28 -7.51 5.25 15.03
N PRO A 29 -7.14 4.08 15.59
CA PRO A 29 -6.70 2.95 14.78
C PRO A 29 -7.79 2.51 13.80
N ASP A 30 -7.70 3.02 12.57
CA ASP A 30 -8.29 2.45 11.38
C ASP A 30 -7.38 1.31 10.95
N THR A 31 -7.92 0.14 10.64
CA THR A 31 -7.15 -1.01 10.13
C THR A 31 -7.45 -1.26 8.66
N SER A 32 -6.47 -1.82 7.95
CA SER A 32 -6.67 -2.37 6.62
C SER A 32 -6.53 -3.87 6.65
N LEU A 33 -7.29 -4.54 5.79
CA LEU A 33 -7.17 -5.97 5.59
C LEU A 33 -6.06 -6.23 4.56
N TRP A 34 -5.31 -7.29 4.78
CA TRP A 34 -4.21 -7.74 3.93
C TRP A 34 -4.41 -9.20 3.58
N GLN A 35 -4.06 -9.55 2.35
CA GLN A 35 -3.94 -10.93 1.90
C GLN A 35 -2.59 -11.14 1.22
N ILE A 36 -1.92 -12.23 1.59
CA ILE A 36 -0.68 -12.67 0.95
C ILE A 36 -0.90 -14.08 0.40
N TYR A 37 -0.69 -14.25 -0.90
CA TYR A 37 -0.86 -15.51 -1.62
C TYR A 37 0.48 -16.07 -2.08
N ALA A 38 0.68 -17.38 -1.94
CA ALA A 38 1.85 -18.07 -2.48
C ALA A 38 1.59 -18.70 -3.84
N SER A 39 2.56 -18.56 -4.76
CA SER A 39 2.49 -19.19 -6.09
C SER A 39 3.01 -20.62 -6.12
N GLU A 40 3.80 -21.01 -5.11
CA GLU A 40 4.52 -22.29 -5.04
C GLU A 40 4.44 -22.89 -3.63
N ASP A 41 4.54 -24.22 -3.55
CA ASP A 41 4.58 -24.93 -2.28
C ASP A 41 5.80 -24.55 -1.44
N ASN A 42 5.68 -24.61 -0.12
CA ASN A 42 6.75 -24.28 0.83
C ASN A 42 7.37 -22.89 0.56
N THR A 43 6.55 -21.86 0.31
CA THR A 43 6.99 -20.47 0.22
C THR A 43 7.14 -19.91 1.63
N THR A 44 8.33 -19.45 1.98
CA THR A 44 8.62 -18.82 3.27
C THR A 44 8.43 -17.31 3.14
N VAL A 45 7.58 -16.72 3.98
CA VAL A 45 7.31 -15.27 4.01
C VAL A 45 7.79 -14.70 5.33
N THR A 46 8.52 -13.60 5.28
CA THR A 46 8.99 -12.81 6.41
C THR A 46 8.36 -11.42 6.40
N LEU A 47 7.83 -11.00 7.55
CA LEU A 47 7.28 -9.66 7.75
C LEU A 47 8.18 -8.86 8.69
N THR A 48 8.53 -7.64 8.27
CA THR A 48 9.32 -6.70 9.07
C THR A 48 8.55 -5.39 9.24
N ALA A 49 8.33 -4.96 10.48
CA ALA A 49 7.52 -3.77 10.76
C ALA A 49 8.02 -3.03 12.00
N ASP A 50 7.64 -1.76 12.13
CA ASP A 50 7.87 -1.00 13.36
C ASP A 50 7.09 -1.62 14.53
N ALA A 51 7.62 -1.52 15.75
CA ALA A 51 6.98 -2.08 16.95
C ALA A 51 5.60 -1.47 17.26
N GLN A 52 5.28 -0.31 16.69
CA GLN A 52 3.97 0.34 16.80
C GLN A 52 2.94 -0.15 15.78
N VAL A 53 3.36 -0.96 14.80
CA VAL A 53 2.46 -1.69 13.89
C VAL A 53 1.86 -2.88 14.63
N SER A 54 0.58 -3.12 14.42
CA SER A 54 -0.21 -4.09 15.16
C SER A 54 -1.07 -4.94 14.22
N GLY A 55 -1.47 -6.13 14.68
CA GLY A 55 -2.36 -7.04 13.94
C GLY A 55 -1.66 -7.96 12.92
N LEU A 56 -0.34 -7.82 12.74
CA LEU A 56 0.45 -8.74 11.92
C LEU A 56 0.44 -10.17 12.52
N PRO A 57 0.48 -11.22 11.66
CA PRO A 57 0.73 -12.58 12.11
C PRO A 57 2.16 -12.71 12.66
N GLY A 58 2.58 -13.93 13.04
CA GLY A 58 3.99 -14.16 13.37
C GLY A 58 4.91 -13.70 12.23
N ASN A 59 6.08 -13.13 12.58
CA ASN A 59 6.97 -12.50 11.60
C ASN A 59 7.52 -13.44 10.53
N ASN A 60 7.39 -14.76 10.68
CA ASN A 60 7.78 -15.74 9.68
C ASN A 60 6.73 -16.86 9.64
N PHE A 61 6.25 -17.19 8.46
CA PHE A 61 5.33 -18.29 8.21
C PHE A 61 5.57 -18.89 6.82
N MET A 62 5.02 -20.08 6.62
CA MET A 62 5.12 -20.81 5.36
C MET A 62 3.72 -20.96 4.75
N LEU A 63 3.64 -20.84 3.44
CA LEU A 63 2.42 -21.05 2.65
C LEU A 63 2.71 -22.07 1.55
N ASP A 64 1.72 -22.92 1.26
CA ASP A 64 1.72 -23.76 0.07
C ASP A 64 1.06 -23.08 -1.14
N SER A 65 1.20 -23.65 -2.34
CA SER A 65 0.68 -23.05 -3.57
C SER A 65 -0.82 -22.79 -3.49
N GLY A 66 -1.22 -21.53 -3.68
CA GLY A 66 -2.61 -21.09 -3.64
C GLY A 66 -3.16 -20.87 -2.24
N GLU A 67 -2.38 -21.12 -1.18
CA GLU A 67 -2.74 -20.72 0.18
C GLU A 67 -2.66 -19.21 0.35
N VAL A 68 -3.48 -18.71 1.29
CA VAL A 68 -3.58 -17.30 1.64
C VAL A 68 -3.46 -17.15 3.15
N VAL A 69 -2.69 -16.16 3.57
CA VAL A 69 -2.81 -15.59 4.92
C VAL A 69 -3.60 -14.29 4.83
N GLU A 70 -4.61 -14.16 5.68
CA GLU A 70 -5.46 -12.97 5.77
C GLU A 70 -5.38 -12.39 7.19
N PHE A 71 -5.15 -11.08 7.30
CA PHE A 71 -5.06 -10.41 8.59
C PHE A 71 -5.38 -8.91 8.47
N TYR A 72 -5.82 -8.32 9.59
CA TYR A 72 -5.97 -6.88 9.70
C TYR A 72 -4.71 -6.28 10.31
N ALA A 73 -4.16 -5.24 9.70
CA ALA A 73 -3.04 -4.49 10.25
C ALA A 73 -3.38 -3.00 10.39
N GLY A 74 -2.76 -2.36 11.37
CA GLY A 74 -2.86 -0.92 11.60
C GLY A 74 -1.80 -0.45 12.58
N GLY A 75 -1.89 0.77 13.06
CA GLY A 75 -0.97 1.30 14.04
C GLY A 75 -1.33 2.71 14.51
N THR A 76 -0.32 3.50 14.84
CA THR A 76 -0.50 4.89 15.30
C THR A 76 -0.44 5.87 14.13
N ALA A 77 -0.75 7.15 14.36
CA ALA A 77 -0.56 8.17 13.33
C ALA A 77 0.89 8.31 12.84
N ALA A 78 1.87 7.99 13.70
CA ALA A 78 3.30 8.02 13.33
C ALA A 78 3.76 6.75 12.62
N GLN A 79 3.02 5.64 12.78
CA GLN A 79 3.31 4.33 12.22
C GLN A 79 1.98 3.68 11.82
N PRO A 80 1.41 4.05 10.66
CA PRO A 80 0.01 3.78 10.32
C PRO A 80 -0.28 2.31 9.99
N GLY A 81 0.74 1.45 9.98
CA GLY A 81 0.61 0.03 9.67
C GLY A 81 1.27 -0.38 8.36
N ASP A 82 2.35 0.29 7.97
CA ASP A 82 3.21 -0.13 6.87
C ASP A 82 4.21 -1.19 7.34
N PHE A 83 4.50 -2.16 6.49
CA PHE A 83 5.47 -3.22 6.77
C PHE A 83 6.15 -3.68 5.49
N GLU A 84 7.30 -4.33 5.63
CA GLU A 84 8.01 -4.99 4.55
C GLU A 84 7.62 -6.47 4.52
N VAL A 85 7.49 -7.00 3.30
CA VAL A 85 7.23 -8.41 3.03
C VAL A 85 8.36 -8.93 2.15
N GLU A 86 9.07 -9.95 2.63
CA GLU A 86 10.06 -10.68 1.86
C GLU A 86 9.64 -12.15 1.76
N ALA A 87 9.85 -12.77 0.61
CA ALA A 87 9.60 -14.17 0.38
C ALA A 87 10.76 -14.83 -0.37
N ASP A 88 10.89 -16.15 -0.23
CA ASP A 88 11.89 -16.93 -0.97
C ASP A 88 11.40 -17.42 -2.35
N LYS A 89 10.12 -17.16 -2.67
CA LYS A 89 9.44 -17.48 -3.92
C LYS A 89 8.35 -16.44 -4.23
N PRO A 90 7.84 -16.36 -5.47
CA PRO A 90 6.88 -15.34 -5.84
C PRO A 90 5.56 -15.40 -5.06
N ILE A 91 5.15 -14.25 -4.53
CA ILE A 91 3.89 -14.03 -3.81
C ILE A 91 3.10 -12.86 -4.41
N ALA A 92 1.80 -12.79 -4.14
CA ALA A 92 1.00 -11.59 -4.34
C ALA A 92 0.61 -10.99 -2.99
N VAL A 93 0.70 -9.66 -2.89
CA VAL A 93 0.31 -8.90 -1.71
C VAL A 93 -0.82 -7.96 -2.10
N LEU A 94 -1.95 -8.07 -1.40
CA LEU A 94 -3.15 -7.29 -1.64
C LEU A 94 -3.48 -6.48 -0.38
N ASN A 95 -3.84 -5.21 -0.58
CA ASN A 95 -4.38 -4.36 0.47
C ASN A 95 -5.85 -4.06 0.22
N TYR A 96 -6.61 -4.01 1.32
CA TYR A 96 -8.02 -3.69 1.31
C TYR A 96 -8.28 -2.52 2.27
N MET A 97 -8.87 -1.45 1.75
CA MET A 97 -9.54 -0.47 2.59
C MET A 97 -10.80 -1.10 3.16
N THR A 98 -11.05 -0.93 4.45
CA THR A 98 -12.27 -1.42 5.10
C THR A 98 -13.43 -0.45 4.86
N GLY A 99 -14.68 -0.87 5.08
CA GLY A 99 -15.84 0.02 4.88
C GLY A 99 -16.03 1.08 5.98
N ALA A 100 -16.89 2.05 5.71
CA ALA A 100 -17.14 3.28 6.49
C ALA A 100 -17.46 3.04 7.98
N ASN A 101 -18.05 1.88 8.29
CA ASN A 101 -18.46 1.52 9.65
C ASN A 101 -17.37 0.75 10.42
N ASN A 102 -16.19 0.51 9.82
CA ASN A 102 -15.05 -0.05 10.53
C ASN A 102 -14.59 0.92 11.63
N PRO A 103 -14.18 0.44 12.82
CA PRO A 103 -13.58 1.31 13.83
C PRO A 103 -12.44 2.13 13.24
N GLY A 104 -12.47 3.45 13.46
CA GLY A 104 -11.48 4.37 12.91
C GLY A 104 -11.72 4.85 11.46
N ALA A 105 -12.70 4.30 10.74
CA ALA A 105 -13.04 4.74 9.38
C ALA A 105 -13.86 6.05 9.32
N ASN A 106 -14.39 6.50 10.46
CA ASN A 106 -15.12 7.77 10.61
C ASN A 106 -16.32 7.97 9.66
N ASN A 107 -17.04 6.89 9.32
CA ASN A 107 -18.14 6.89 8.36
C ASN A 107 -17.72 7.35 6.94
N THR A 108 -16.48 7.03 6.54
CA THR A 108 -15.91 7.42 5.27
C THR A 108 -15.43 6.21 4.48
N GLY A 109 -15.83 6.14 3.22
CA GLY A 109 -15.39 5.19 2.20
C GLY A 109 -16.05 3.82 2.33
N ASP A 110 -16.43 3.22 1.22
CA ASP A 110 -16.70 1.79 1.13
C ASP A 110 -15.38 0.98 1.02
N PRO A 111 -15.44 -0.36 1.01
CA PRO A 111 -14.25 -1.16 0.76
C PRO A 111 -13.64 -0.88 -0.62
N ALA A 112 -12.31 -0.78 -0.68
CA ALA A 112 -11.54 -0.77 -1.93
C ALA A 112 -10.42 -1.81 -1.83
N MET A 113 -9.99 -2.35 -2.96
CA MET A 113 -8.94 -3.36 -3.06
C MET A 113 -7.83 -2.82 -3.97
N VAL A 114 -6.58 -3.20 -3.70
CA VAL A 114 -5.47 -2.97 -4.63
C VAL A 114 -4.44 -4.08 -4.47
N GLN A 115 -3.94 -4.60 -5.59
CA GLN A 115 -2.77 -5.47 -5.60
C GLN A 115 -1.50 -4.61 -5.69
N LEU A 116 -0.55 -4.82 -4.77
CA LEU A 116 0.69 -4.05 -4.75
C LEU A 116 1.70 -4.55 -5.79
N SER A 117 2.50 -3.63 -6.33
CA SER A 117 3.67 -3.98 -7.12
C SER A 117 4.77 -4.54 -6.23
N PRO A 118 5.46 -5.61 -6.63
CA PRO A 118 6.75 -5.95 -6.04
C PRO A 118 7.78 -4.86 -6.33
N VAL A 119 8.76 -4.71 -5.44
CA VAL A 119 9.86 -3.73 -5.51
C VAL A 119 10.66 -3.87 -6.81
N GLU A 120 10.82 -5.10 -7.29
CA GLU A 120 11.51 -5.48 -8.51
C GLU A 120 10.89 -4.86 -9.77
N GLN A 121 9.62 -4.43 -9.68
CA GLN A 121 8.85 -3.83 -10.78
C GLN A 121 8.61 -2.33 -10.62
N TYR A 122 9.19 -1.69 -9.59
CA TYR A 122 9.08 -0.24 -9.42
C TYR A 122 9.61 0.52 -10.63
N LEU A 123 8.95 1.63 -10.96
CA LEU A 123 9.30 2.48 -12.09
C LEU A 123 9.82 3.84 -11.59
N PRO A 124 10.66 4.51 -12.38
CA PRO A 124 11.14 5.85 -12.03
C PRO A 124 10.13 6.95 -12.37
N ARG A 125 9.04 6.62 -13.06
CA ARG A 125 8.06 7.63 -13.52
C ARG A 125 6.68 7.03 -13.72
N TYR A 126 5.66 7.76 -13.26
CA TYR A 126 4.25 7.43 -13.39
C TYR A 126 3.47 8.62 -13.95
N VAL A 127 2.45 8.34 -14.77
CA VAL A 127 1.43 9.30 -15.18
C VAL A 127 0.09 8.72 -14.75
N VAL A 128 -0.61 9.41 -13.86
CA VAL A 128 -1.84 8.91 -13.22
C VAL A 128 -3.01 9.86 -13.47
N LEU A 129 -4.23 9.33 -13.38
CA LEU A 129 -5.47 10.11 -13.47
C LEU A 129 -6.23 10.01 -12.15
N VAL A 130 -6.39 11.14 -11.47
CA VAL A 130 -7.24 11.27 -10.28
C VAL A 130 -8.65 11.68 -10.76
N PRO A 131 -9.68 10.83 -10.59
CA PRO A 131 -11.04 11.13 -11.02
C PRO A 131 -11.68 12.25 -10.20
N THR A 132 -12.67 12.95 -10.76
CA THR A 132 -13.21 14.21 -10.19
C THR A 132 -14.37 14.06 -9.20
N THR A 133 -14.71 12.84 -8.78
CA THR A 133 -15.96 12.57 -8.04
C THR A 133 -15.77 12.33 -6.56
N TRP A 134 -14.53 12.10 -6.10
CA TRP A 134 -14.23 11.85 -4.69
C TRP A 134 -13.77 13.13 -3.99
N VAL A 135 -14.00 13.20 -2.68
CA VAL A 135 -13.65 14.38 -1.89
C VAL A 135 -12.22 14.32 -1.39
N ASN A 136 -11.71 13.11 -1.18
CA ASN A 136 -10.35 12.86 -0.74
C ASN A 136 -9.66 11.99 -1.78
N ASP A 137 -8.54 12.47 -2.30
CA ASP A 137 -7.67 11.73 -3.21
C ASP A 137 -6.24 11.80 -2.69
N VAL A 138 -5.60 10.64 -2.61
CA VAL A 138 -4.30 10.48 -1.95
C VAL A 138 -3.43 9.54 -2.78
N ALA A 139 -2.23 9.99 -3.09
CA ALA A 139 -1.16 9.14 -3.58
C ALA A 139 -0.42 8.52 -2.39
N VAL A 140 -0.38 7.21 -2.33
CA VAL A 140 0.44 6.43 -1.41
C VAL A 140 1.70 6.03 -2.14
N LEU A 141 2.84 6.57 -1.72
CA LEU A 141 4.14 6.33 -2.37
C LEU A 141 5.02 5.47 -1.48
N ALA A 142 5.67 4.44 -2.04
CA ALA A 142 6.78 3.75 -1.39
C ALA A 142 8.08 4.00 -2.16
N ARG A 143 9.12 4.49 -1.48
CA ARG A 143 10.42 4.82 -2.10
C ARG A 143 11.59 4.31 -1.26
N PRO A 144 12.78 4.12 -1.87
CA PRO A 144 14.02 4.00 -1.12
C PRO A 144 14.22 5.22 -0.21
N ALA A 145 14.72 5.00 1.01
CA ALA A 145 14.87 6.05 2.01
C ALA A 145 15.74 7.21 1.50
N GLY A 146 15.19 8.42 1.54
CA GLY A 146 15.85 9.65 1.09
C GLY A 146 15.83 9.91 -0.42
N ALA A 147 15.19 9.05 -1.23
CA ALA A 147 15.05 9.27 -2.67
C ALA A 147 14.14 10.46 -2.98
N GLU A 148 14.57 11.43 -3.78
CA GLU A 148 13.69 12.56 -4.14
C GLU A 148 12.61 12.12 -5.14
N ILE A 149 11.35 12.45 -4.86
CA ILE A 149 10.21 12.22 -5.76
C ILE A 149 9.49 13.54 -6.00
N LEU A 150 9.26 13.87 -7.27
CA LEU A 150 8.53 15.06 -7.71
C LEU A 150 7.09 14.69 -8.05
N LEU A 151 6.14 15.50 -7.58
CA LEU A 151 4.76 15.55 -8.07
C LEU A 151 4.60 16.83 -8.90
N ASP A 152 4.34 16.69 -10.19
CA ASP A 152 4.21 17.80 -11.15
C ASP A 152 5.38 18.81 -11.11
N ASN A 153 6.60 18.26 -11.02
CA ASN A 153 7.86 19.00 -10.89
C ASN A 153 8.06 19.73 -9.55
N VAL A 154 7.23 19.44 -8.54
CA VAL A 154 7.41 19.93 -7.18
C VAL A 154 7.82 18.77 -6.28
N ALA A 155 8.93 18.92 -5.56
CA ALA A 155 9.40 17.89 -4.64
C ALA A 155 8.37 17.63 -3.53
N ILE A 156 8.06 16.35 -3.31
CA ILE A 156 7.28 15.92 -2.16
C ILE A 156 8.15 16.10 -0.92
N ALA A 157 7.58 16.75 0.11
CA ALA A 157 8.33 17.08 1.32
C ALA A 157 8.80 15.80 2.04
N ASP A 158 10.10 15.74 2.32
CA ASP A 158 10.78 14.58 2.91
C ASP A 158 10.19 14.15 4.25
N ASN A 159 9.72 15.11 5.06
CA ASN A 159 9.11 14.86 6.36
C ASN A 159 7.73 14.18 6.31
N LEU A 160 7.15 13.98 5.12
CA LEU A 160 5.93 13.20 4.93
C LEU A 160 6.19 11.70 4.86
N PHE A 161 7.43 11.28 4.62
CA PHE A 161 7.80 9.88 4.50
C PHE A 161 8.07 9.26 5.88
N ILE A 162 7.44 8.11 6.11
CA ILE A 162 7.56 7.33 7.33
C ILE A 162 8.38 6.08 7.01
N PRO A 163 9.53 5.86 7.69
CA PRO A 163 10.34 4.66 7.47
C PRO A 163 9.56 3.38 7.77
N VAL A 164 9.70 2.39 6.88
CA VAL A 164 9.15 1.06 7.08
C VAL A 164 10.17 0.22 7.82
N ALA A 165 10.14 0.30 9.15
CA ALA A 165 11.11 -0.36 10.04
C ALA A 165 12.56 -0.07 9.61
N ASN A 166 13.36 -1.11 9.43
CA ASN A 166 14.74 -1.05 8.95
C ASN A 166 14.92 -1.58 7.51
N SER A 167 13.84 -1.62 6.71
CA SER A 167 13.84 -2.12 5.32
C SER A 167 14.71 -1.28 4.35
N GLY A 168 14.98 -0.02 4.71
CA GLY A 168 15.57 0.96 3.79
C GLY A 168 14.53 1.59 2.84
N TYR A 169 13.24 1.32 3.02
CA TYR A 169 12.13 1.98 2.35
C TYR A 169 11.31 2.85 3.30
N GLU A 170 10.58 3.79 2.73
CA GLU A 170 9.67 4.69 3.45
C GLU A 170 8.43 5.00 2.62
N VAL A 171 7.34 5.32 3.33
CA VAL A 171 6.01 5.52 2.72
C VAL A 171 5.48 6.92 3.04
N ALA A 172 4.96 7.61 2.03
CA ALA A 172 4.21 8.86 2.19
C ALA A 172 2.78 8.72 1.67
N ARG A 173 1.87 9.53 2.24
CA ARG A 173 0.48 9.67 1.82
C ARG A 173 0.24 11.14 1.51
N VAL A 174 0.22 11.47 0.22
CA VAL A 174 0.22 12.84 -0.28
C VAL A 174 -1.15 13.14 -0.87
N PRO A 175 -1.91 14.13 -0.37
CA PRO A 175 -3.14 14.58 -1.02
C PRO A 175 -2.84 15.04 -2.45
N VAL A 176 -3.65 14.60 -3.40
CA VAL A 176 -3.52 14.96 -4.83
C VAL A 176 -4.84 15.58 -5.28
N ALA A 177 -4.78 16.56 -6.18
CA ALA A 177 -5.99 17.15 -6.74
C ALA A 177 -6.55 16.26 -7.87
N ASP A 178 -7.78 16.52 -8.28
CA ASP A 178 -8.34 15.89 -9.48
C ASP A 178 -7.54 16.28 -10.73
N GLY A 179 -7.38 15.31 -11.63
CA GLY A 179 -6.73 15.53 -12.93
C GLY A 179 -5.60 14.57 -13.22
N VAL A 180 -4.79 14.93 -14.21
CA VAL A 180 -3.64 14.12 -14.63
C VAL A 180 -2.40 14.63 -13.94
N HIS A 181 -1.70 13.73 -13.26
CA HIS A 181 -0.50 14.03 -12.48
C HIS A 181 0.68 13.20 -12.95
N VAL A 182 1.87 13.79 -12.82
CA VAL A 182 3.14 13.12 -13.09
C VAL A 182 3.91 12.96 -11.80
N PHE A 183 4.28 11.73 -11.49
CA PHE A 183 5.27 11.43 -10.46
C PHE A 183 6.60 11.06 -11.12
N ASP A 184 7.69 11.67 -10.67
CA ASP A 184 9.03 11.50 -11.26
C ASP A 184 10.10 11.36 -10.17
N GLY A 185 10.85 10.26 -10.19
CA GLY A 185 11.98 9.98 -9.29
C GLY A 185 13.34 10.12 -9.97
N ASP A 186 13.38 10.64 -11.21
CA ASP A 186 14.56 10.68 -12.08
C ASP A 186 15.16 9.29 -12.31
N THR A 187 16.16 8.90 -11.50
CA THR A 187 16.77 7.57 -11.54
C THR A 187 16.25 6.63 -10.46
N GLU A 188 15.60 7.16 -9.43
CA GLU A 188 15.07 6.41 -8.30
C GLU A 188 13.75 5.75 -8.67
N LYS A 189 13.62 4.46 -8.36
CA LYS A 189 12.41 3.68 -8.63
C LYS A 189 11.55 3.61 -7.37
N PHE A 190 10.25 3.79 -7.53
CA PHE A 190 9.28 3.84 -6.43
C PHE A 190 7.95 3.22 -6.90
N SER A 191 6.99 3.08 -6.00
CA SER A 191 5.59 2.77 -6.34
C SER A 191 4.67 3.93 -6.03
N VAL A 192 3.53 3.97 -6.71
CA VAL A 192 2.42 4.87 -6.41
C VAL A 192 1.14 4.05 -6.44
N VAL A 193 0.33 4.15 -5.39
CA VAL A 193 -1.06 3.71 -5.37
C VAL A 193 -1.93 4.95 -5.21
N ILE A 194 -2.91 5.14 -6.08
CA ILE A 194 -3.89 6.21 -5.95
C ILE A 194 -5.11 5.66 -5.24
N VAL A 195 -5.51 6.33 -4.17
CA VAL A 195 -6.69 5.99 -3.38
C VAL A 195 -7.57 7.22 -3.27
N GLY A 196 -8.86 7.08 -3.57
CA GLY A 196 -9.83 8.13 -3.27
C GLY A 196 -11.04 7.60 -2.55
N TYR A 197 -11.67 8.45 -1.75
CA TYR A 197 -12.84 8.12 -0.95
C TYR A 197 -13.68 9.34 -0.57
N ASP A 198 -14.99 9.13 -0.45
CA ASP A 198 -15.98 10.05 0.12
C ASP A 198 -16.78 9.31 1.21
N SER A 199 -17.95 9.80 1.62
CA SER A 199 -18.76 9.20 2.69
C SER A 199 -19.07 7.70 2.49
N TYR A 200 -19.39 7.26 1.26
CA TYR A 200 -19.78 5.87 0.99
C TYR A 200 -19.24 5.28 -0.32
N ASP A 201 -18.29 5.94 -0.98
CA ASP A 201 -17.69 5.47 -2.24
C ASP A 201 -16.17 5.62 -2.17
N SER A 202 -15.44 4.69 -2.77
CA SER A 202 -13.97 4.69 -2.81
C SER A 202 -13.44 4.01 -4.07
N TYR A 203 -12.17 4.26 -4.36
CA TYR A 203 -11.41 3.52 -5.37
C TYR A 203 -9.96 3.39 -4.91
N ALA A 204 -9.28 2.37 -5.42
CA ALA A 204 -7.83 2.25 -5.31
C ALA A 204 -7.28 1.62 -6.60
N TYR A 205 -6.12 2.08 -7.05
CA TYR A 205 -5.39 1.43 -8.15
C TYR A 205 -3.89 1.69 -8.03
N LEU A 206 -3.11 0.82 -8.68
CA LEU A 206 -1.66 0.90 -8.81
C LEU A 206 -1.26 1.44 -10.20
#